data_AF-A0A5J6SUD2-F1
#
_entry.id   AF-A0A5J6SUD2-F1
#
_cell.length_a   1.000
_cell.length_b   1.000
_cell.length_c   1.000
_cell.angle_alpha   90.00
_cell.angle_beta   90.00
_cell.angle_gamma   90.00
#
_symmetry.space_group_name_H-M   'P 1'
#
loop_
_entity.id
_entity.type
_entity.pdbx_description
1 polymer ?
#
loop_
_entity_poly.entity_id
_entity_poly.type
_entity_poly.pdbx_seq_one_letter_code
_entity_poly.pdbx_strand_id
1 'polypeptide(L)'
;MYTNVTEYVIEESHETKVEELLKEYHQKIYVYCYNILRNAHDAEDAAQEVFIKAFQSKKLMEISNSSAWLYRIAYNYCLNKIKRKKMIEFIPFAEKGRLQKETDSSGDYSDFELSYILAQLKPKERALIVLRIIEDKDFTEIASILEISIPNARKRFERIKAKIQKIIERRSDNGQ
;
A
#
# COMPACT_ATOMS: atom_id res chain seq x y z
N MET A 1 24.20 36.15 10.23
CA MET A 1 24.55 35.94 8.81
C MET A 1 24.71 34.46 8.43
N TYR A 2 24.92 33.53 9.37
CA TYR A 2 25.05 32.09 9.08
C TYR A 2 23.72 31.30 9.03
N THR A 3 22.63 31.84 9.59
CA THR A 3 21.34 31.12 9.69
C THR A 3 20.73 30.81 8.32
N ASN A 4 20.79 31.75 7.38
CA ASN A 4 20.20 31.59 6.04
C ASN A 4 20.93 30.54 5.19
N VAL A 5 22.24 30.36 5.39
CA VAL A 5 23.03 29.36 4.62
C VAL A 5 22.73 27.95 5.13
N THR A 6 22.62 27.76 6.45
CA THR A 6 22.24 26.48 7.03
C THR A 6 20.80 26.09 6.69
N GLU A 7 19.87 27.04 6.71
CA GLU A 7 18.48 26.78 6.32
C GLU A 7 18.38 26.41 4.83
N TYR A 8 19.09 27.11 3.95
CA TYR A 8 19.12 26.81 2.52
C TYR A 8 19.69 25.42 2.21
N VAL A 9 20.80 25.03 2.85
CA VAL A 9 21.40 23.69 2.66
C VAL A 9 20.49 22.58 3.20
N ILE A 10 19.75 22.83 4.30
CA ILE A 10 18.78 21.88 4.85
C ILE A 10 17.58 21.72 3.89
N GLU A 11 17.11 22.81 3.29
CA GLU A 11 15.99 22.81 2.35
C GLU A 11 16.36 22.08 1.03
N GLU A 12 17.54 22.36 0.47
CA GLU A 12 18.06 21.69 -0.73
C GLU A 12 18.32 20.19 -0.49
N SER A 13 18.83 19.82 0.70
CA SER A 13 19.04 18.42 1.09
C SER A 13 17.73 17.67 1.32
N HIS A 14 16.70 18.35 1.85
CA HIS A 14 15.37 17.77 2.05
C HIS A 14 14.70 17.48 0.69
N GLU A 15 14.71 18.45 -0.22
CA GLU A 15 14.16 18.31 -1.56
C GLU A 15 14.83 17.16 -2.33
N THR A 16 16.16 17.08 -2.28
CA THR A 16 16.93 15.99 -2.89
C THR A 16 16.50 14.62 -2.34
N LYS A 17 16.34 14.48 -1.02
CA LYS A 17 15.89 13.22 -0.40
C LYS A 17 14.48 12.85 -0.84
N VAL A 18 13.57 13.83 -0.96
CA VAL A 18 12.21 13.57 -1.45
C VAL A 18 12.23 13.10 -2.91
N GLU A 19 13.05 13.71 -3.76
CA GLU A 19 13.20 13.28 -5.15
C GLU A 19 13.71 11.85 -5.26
N GLU A 20 14.73 11.48 -4.47
CA GLU A 20 15.27 10.12 -4.43
C GLU A 20 14.17 9.11 -4.03
N LEU A 21 13.43 9.42 -2.97
CA LEU A 21 12.31 8.59 -2.54
C LEU A 21 11.22 8.48 -3.61
N LEU A 22 10.91 9.58 -4.31
CA LEU A 22 9.93 9.56 -5.39
C LEU A 22 10.41 8.68 -6.54
N LYS A 23 11.65 8.87 -7.01
CA LYS A 23 12.25 8.05 -8.08
C LYS A 23 12.26 6.56 -7.73
N GLU A 24 12.58 6.19 -6.49
CA GLU A 24 12.70 4.80 -6.08
C GLU A 24 11.35 4.14 -5.72
N TYR A 25 10.47 4.87 -5.02
CA TYR A 25 9.29 4.28 -4.39
C TYR A 25 7.97 4.65 -5.07
N HIS A 26 7.92 5.59 -6.02
CA HIS A 26 6.64 5.99 -6.63
C HIS A 26 5.87 4.79 -7.18
N GLN A 27 6.50 4.01 -8.06
CA GLN A 27 5.87 2.84 -8.66
C GLN A 27 5.52 1.76 -7.62
N LYS A 28 6.41 1.53 -6.63
CA LYS A 28 6.20 0.53 -5.58
C LYS A 28 5.00 0.89 -4.70
N ILE A 29 4.90 2.16 -4.29
CA ILE A 29 3.78 2.67 -3.50
C ILE A 29 2.48 2.64 -4.29
N TYR A 30 2.51 3.01 -5.58
CA TYR A 30 1.35 2.86 -6.46
C TYR A 30 0.87 1.40 -6.53
N VAL A 31 1.76 0.45 -6.82
CA VAL A 31 1.45 -0.98 -6.89
C VAL A 31 0.90 -1.48 -5.55
N TYR A 32 1.49 -1.05 -4.44
CA TYR A 32 1.02 -1.38 -3.10
C TYR A 32 -0.41 -0.87 -2.84
N CYS A 33 -0.68 0.40 -3.13
CA CYS A 33 -2.00 1.01 -3.02
C CYS A 33 -3.02 0.34 -3.94
N TYR A 34 -2.66 0.06 -5.19
CA TYR A 34 -3.51 -0.61 -6.18
C TYR A 34 -3.95 -2.00 -5.71
N ASN A 35 -3.01 -2.78 -5.19
CA ASN A 35 -3.34 -4.09 -4.65
C ASN A 35 -4.30 -3.99 -3.45
N ILE A 36 -4.18 -2.97 -2.59
CA ILE A 36 -5.08 -2.81 -1.44
C ILE A 36 -6.47 -2.29 -1.88
N LEU A 37 -6.51 -1.29 -2.75
CA LEU A 37 -7.73 -0.54 -3.12
C LEU A 37 -8.51 -1.16 -4.27
N ARG A 38 -7.82 -1.83 -5.21
CA ARG A 38 -8.39 -2.46 -6.41
C ARG A 38 -9.16 -1.46 -7.30
N ASN A 39 -8.63 -0.25 -7.41
CA ASN A 39 -9.11 0.82 -8.28
C ASN A 39 -7.91 1.71 -8.61
N ALA A 40 -7.67 1.95 -9.91
CA ALA A 40 -6.48 2.65 -10.40
C ALA A 40 -6.44 4.11 -9.92
N HIS A 41 -7.53 4.86 -10.11
CA HIS A 41 -7.65 6.24 -9.65
C HIS A 41 -7.43 6.37 -8.13
N ASP A 42 -8.07 5.51 -7.35
CA ASP A 42 -7.92 5.54 -5.89
C ASP A 42 -6.48 5.26 -5.45
N ALA A 43 -5.76 4.41 -6.19
CA ALA A 43 -4.37 4.06 -5.93
C ALA A 43 -3.40 5.17 -6.32
N GLU A 44 -3.65 5.82 -7.46
CA GLU A 44 -2.89 6.99 -7.90
C GLU A 44 -3.03 8.14 -6.89
N ASP A 45 -4.25 8.49 -6.49
CA ASP A 45 -4.51 9.47 -5.43
C ASP A 45 -3.74 9.14 -4.14
N ALA A 46 -3.79 7.87 -3.73
CA ALA A 46 -3.13 7.41 -2.51
C ALA A 46 -1.61 7.52 -2.60
N ALA A 47 -1.02 7.19 -3.76
CA ALA A 47 0.41 7.32 -3.98
C ALA A 47 0.85 8.80 -3.96
N GLN A 48 0.12 9.67 -4.65
CA GLN A 48 0.39 11.11 -4.65
C GLN A 48 0.34 11.69 -3.23
N GLU A 49 -0.69 11.38 -2.46
CA GLU A 49 -0.85 11.82 -1.07
C GLU A 49 0.29 11.35 -0.16
N VAL A 50 0.86 10.17 -0.41
CA VAL A 50 2.04 9.67 0.33
C VAL A 50 3.25 10.57 0.08
N PHE A 51 3.52 10.93 -1.17
CA PHE A 51 4.67 11.77 -1.51
C PHE A 51 4.46 13.25 -1.15
N ILE A 52 3.23 13.76 -1.22
CA ILE A 52 2.89 15.09 -0.67
C ILE A 52 3.22 15.13 0.83
N LYS A 53 2.85 14.08 1.58
CA LYS A 53 3.19 13.97 3.01
C LYS A 53 4.68 13.81 3.25
N ALA A 54 5.40 13.13 2.36
CA ALA A 54 6.87 13.06 2.41
C ALA A 54 7.48 14.44 2.26
N PHE A 55 7.07 15.18 1.23
CA PHE A 55 7.52 16.54 0.96
C PHE A 55 7.19 17.53 2.09
N GLN A 56 6.00 17.42 2.70
CA GLN A 56 5.61 18.30 3.81
C GLN A 56 6.27 17.93 5.16
N SER A 57 6.89 16.75 5.26
CA SER A 57 7.43 16.26 6.53
C SER A 57 8.80 16.86 6.83
N LYS A 58 8.83 17.80 7.78
CA LYS A 58 10.07 18.38 8.32
C LYS A 58 10.99 17.36 9.00
N LYS A 59 10.42 16.23 9.45
CA LYS A 59 11.16 15.15 10.13
C LYS A 59 11.70 14.11 9.17
N LEU A 60 11.44 14.21 7.86
CA LEU A 60 11.87 13.19 6.90
C LEU A 60 13.37 12.88 6.98
N MET A 61 14.19 13.90 7.24
CA MET A 61 15.64 13.75 7.39
C MET A 61 16.02 12.86 8.59
N GLU A 62 15.21 12.85 9.66
CA GLU A 62 15.44 12.07 10.89
C GLU A 62 14.94 10.62 10.77
N ILE A 63 14.18 10.29 9.72
CA ILE A 63 13.59 8.96 9.53
C ILE A 63 14.66 8.00 9.00
N SER A 64 15.08 7.07 9.87
CA SER A 64 16.09 6.05 9.57
C SER A 64 15.63 5.05 8.51
N ASN A 65 14.36 4.61 8.54
CA ASN A 65 13.78 3.75 7.52
C ASN A 65 12.65 4.47 6.78
N SER A 66 13.03 5.30 5.81
CA SER A 66 12.09 6.10 5.00
C SER A 66 11.17 5.19 4.17
N SER A 67 11.64 4.02 3.71
CA SER A 67 10.84 3.02 2.99
C SER A 67 9.64 2.56 3.83
N ALA A 68 9.89 2.01 5.02
CA ALA A 68 8.83 1.54 5.93
C ALA A 68 7.87 2.67 6.33
N TRP A 69 8.38 3.89 6.47
CA TRP A 69 7.54 5.06 6.74
C TRP A 69 6.58 5.38 5.58
N LEU A 70 7.04 5.37 4.33
CA LEU A 70 6.18 5.57 3.16
C LEU A 70 5.08 4.49 3.08
N TYR A 71 5.43 3.21 3.24
CA TYR A 71 4.42 2.14 3.25
C TYR A 71 3.43 2.27 4.41
N ARG A 72 3.84 2.80 5.57
CA ARG A 72 2.92 3.06 6.69
C ARG A 72 1.92 4.15 6.33
N ILE A 73 2.37 5.25 5.72
CA ILE A 73 1.45 6.30 5.25
C ILE A 73 0.48 5.72 4.23
N ALA A 74 0.99 4.98 3.24
CA ALA A 74 0.19 4.36 2.19
C ALA A 74 -0.86 3.40 2.76
N TYR A 75 -0.46 2.54 3.69
CA TYR A 75 -1.35 1.60 4.38
C TYR A 75 -2.50 2.32 5.11
N ASN A 76 -2.16 3.36 5.88
CA ASN A 76 -3.15 4.13 6.64
C ASN A 76 -4.10 4.90 5.72
N TYR A 77 -3.58 5.49 4.64
CA TYR A 77 -4.41 6.17 3.64
C TYR A 77 -5.39 5.20 2.97
N CYS A 78 -4.91 4.04 2.50
CA CYS A 78 -5.74 3.03 1.86
C CYS A 78 -6.87 2.54 2.79
N LEU A 79 -6.55 2.21 4.04
CA LEU A 79 -7.56 1.74 5.00
C LEU A 79 -8.58 2.81 5.36
N ASN A 80 -8.16 4.07 5.47
CA ASN A 80 -9.06 5.19 5.72
C ASN A 80 -10.00 5.41 4.53
N LYS A 81 -9.49 5.35 3.30
CA LYS A 81 -10.31 5.47 2.08
C LYS A 81 -11.36 4.36 2.00
N ILE A 82 -10.98 3.11 2.28
CA ILE A 82 -11.90 1.97 2.34
C ILE A 82 -12.95 2.16 3.45
N LYS A 83 -12.55 2.63 4.64
CA LYS A 83 -13.48 2.88 5.74
C LYS A 83 -14.50 3.97 5.37
N ARG A 84 -14.03 5.07 4.77
CA ARG A 84 -14.88 6.18 4.32
C ARG A 84 -15.86 5.75 3.22
N LYS A 85 -15.40 5.00 2.22
CA LYS A 85 -16.24 4.47 1.13
C LYS A 85 -17.37 3.60 1.68
N LYS A 86 -17.06 2.69 2.61
CA LYS A 86 -18.07 1.88 3.31
C LYS A 86 -19.07 2.74 4.05
N MET A 87 -18.63 3.75 4.80
CA MET A 87 -19.53 4.64 5.53
C MET A 87 -20.50 5.37 4.59
N ILE A 88 -20.02 5.84 3.44
CA ILE A 88 -20.85 6.54 2.44
C ILE A 88 -21.90 5.59 1.85
N GLU A 89 -21.54 4.33 1.56
CA GLU A 89 -22.49 3.31 1.08
C GLU A 89 -23.67 3.04 2.04
N PHE A 90 -23.51 3.32 3.34
CA PHE A 90 -24.57 3.18 4.34
C PHE A 90 -25.49 4.41 4.46
N ILE A 91 -25.20 5.52 3.77
CA ILE A 91 -26.03 6.74 3.85
C ILE A 91 -27.22 6.61 2.88
N PRO A 92 -28.49 6.69 3.35
CA PRO A 92 -29.68 6.45 2.53
C PRO A 92 -29.87 7.37 1.32
N PHE A 93 -29.15 8.50 1.28
CA PHE A 93 -29.22 9.52 0.23
C PHE A 93 -27.92 9.64 -0.58
N ALA A 94 -26.92 8.79 -0.33
CA ALA A 94 -25.78 8.71 -1.22
C ALA A 94 -26.27 8.10 -2.55
N GLU A 95 -26.44 8.97 -3.55
CA GLU A 95 -26.70 8.56 -4.93
C GLU A 95 -25.75 7.40 -5.24
N LYS A 96 -26.31 6.25 -5.64
CA LYS A 96 -25.53 5.06 -6.00
C LYS A 96 -24.77 5.37 -7.30
N GLY A 97 -23.73 6.19 -7.21
CA GLY A 97 -22.64 6.17 -8.14
C GLY A 97 -22.08 4.75 -8.06
N ARG A 98 -22.43 3.91 -9.03
CA ARG A 98 -21.83 2.60 -9.19
C ARG A 98 -20.33 2.83 -9.32
N LEU A 99 -19.58 2.71 -8.23
CA LEU A 99 -18.14 2.58 -8.30
C LEU A 99 -17.91 1.23 -8.96
N GLN A 100 -17.75 1.26 -10.28
CA GLN A 100 -17.29 0.12 -11.04
C GLN A 100 -15.98 -0.32 -10.39
N LYS A 101 -15.90 -1.59 -10.03
CA LYS A 101 -14.60 -2.25 -9.88
C LYS A 101 -14.03 -2.30 -11.29
N GLU A 102 -13.37 -1.23 -11.70
CA GLU A 102 -12.52 -1.25 -12.88
C GLU A 102 -11.37 -2.20 -12.54
N THR A 103 -11.50 -3.43 -13.02
CA THR A 103 -10.38 -4.35 -13.12
C THR A 103 -9.66 -4.00 -14.41
N ASP A 104 -8.83 -2.96 -14.36
CA ASP A 104 -7.86 -2.71 -15.42
C ASP A 104 -6.93 -3.92 -15.46
N SER A 105 -7.18 -4.74 -16.49
CA SER A 105 -6.48 -5.98 -16.77
C SER A 105 -5.40 -5.66 -17.80
N SER A 106 -4.44 -4.83 -17.42
CA SER A 106 -3.21 -4.61 -18.18
C SER A 106 -2.08 -5.38 -17.49
N GLY A 107 -2.11 -6.71 -17.63
CA GLY A 107 -1.13 -7.60 -17.01
C GLY A 107 -1.06 -8.93 -17.74
N ASP A 108 0.16 -9.32 -18.07
CA ASP A 108 0.58 -10.60 -18.65
C ASP A 108 -0.10 -11.81 -17.97
N TYR A 109 -0.27 -12.94 -18.66
CA TYR A 109 -1.08 -14.08 -18.19
C TYR A 109 -0.65 -14.64 -16.81
N SER A 110 0.61 -14.41 -16.38
CA SER A 110 1.12 -14.74 -15.04
C SER A 110 0.56 -13.85 -13.92
N ASP A 111 0.05 -12.66 -14.22
CA ASP A 111 -0.53 -11.71 -13.26
C ASP A 111 -2.00 -12.04 -12.96
N PHE A 112 -2.69 -12.78 -13.84
CA PHE A 112 -4.10 -13.11 -13.64
C PHE A 112 -4.34 -14.01 -12.42
N GLU A 113 -3.46 -14.99 -12.17
CA GLU A 113 -3.57 -15.87 -11.01
C GLU A 113 -3.36 -15.09 -9.70
N LEU A 114 -2.31 -14.26 -9.63
CA LEU A 114 -2.04 -13.43 -8.47
C LEU A 114 -3.18 -12.43 -8.24
N SER A 115 -3.64 -11.76 -9.30
CA SER A 115 -4.78 -10.84 -9.24
C SER A 115 -6.06 -11.52 -8.75
N TYR A 116 -6.33 -12.75 -9.20
CA TYR A 116 -7.46 -13.56 -8.75
C TYR A 116 -7.36 -13.94 -7.27
N ILE A 117 -6.20 -14.40 -6.81
CA ILE A 117 -5.95 -14.76 -5.41
C ILE A 117 -6.15 -13.52 -4.53
N LEU A 118 -5.50 -12.40 -4.89
CA LEU A 118 -5.58 -11.16 -4.11
C LEU A 118 -7.01 -10.62 -4.04
N ALA A 119 -7.82 -10.76 -5.09
CA ALA A 119 -9.23 -10.34 -5.09
C ALA A 119 -10.06 -11.02 -3.98
N GLN A 120 -9.67 -12.21 -3.51
CA GLN A 120 -10.34 -12.97 -2.45
C GLN A 120 -9.82 -12.67 -1.03
N LEU A 121 -8.75 -11.90 -0.93
CA LEU A 121 -8.18 -11.49 0.34
C LEU A 121 -8.85 -10.20 0.84
N LYS A 122 -8.91 -10.03 2.16
CA LYS A 122 -9.33 -8.76 2.76
C LYS A 122 -8.24 -7.69 2.54
N PRO A 123 -8.57 -6.38 2.54
CA PRO A 123 -7.56 -5.33 2.31
C PRO A 123 -6.32 -5.42 3.20
N LYS A 124 -6.50 -5.71 4.49
CA LYS A 124 -5.38 -5.90 5.44
C LYS A 124 -4.56 -7.17 5.16
N GLU A 125 -5.18 -8.20 4.60
CA GLU A 125 -4.48 -9.44 4.20
C GLU A 125 -3.65 -9.18 2.94
N ARG A 126 -4.20 -8.45 1.95
CA ARG A 126 -3.47 -8.02 0.76
C ARG A 126 -2.25 -7.18 1.10
N ALA A 127 -2.42 -6.17 1.95
CA ALA A 127 -1.32 -5.31 2.41
C ALA A 127 -0.14 -6.13 2.92
N LEU A 128 -0.40 -7.10 3.81
CA LEU A 128 0.65 -7.96 4.36
C LEU A 128 1.35 -8.81 3.29
N ILE A 129 0.59 -9.42 2.38
CA ILE A 129 1.14 -10.28 1.32
C ILE A 129 1.99 -9.49 0.34
N VAL A 130 1.51 -8.31 -0.10
CA VAL A 130 2.28 -7.46 -1.02
C VAL A 130 3.60 -7.04 -0.38
N LEU A 131 3.59 -6.59 0.88
CA LEU A 131 4.84 -6.25 1.59
C LEU A 131 5.80 -7.43 1.66
N ARG A 132 5.30 -8.65 1.89
CA ARG A 132 6.17 -9.82 2.09
C ARG A 132 6.71 -10.42 0.80
N ILE A 133 5.89 -10.47 -0.25
CA ILE A 133 6.15 -11.25 -1.47
C ILE A 133 6.58 -10.36 -2.64
N ILE A 134 6.08 -9.13 -2.71
CA ILE A 134 6.40 -8.20 -3.80
C ILE A 134 7.50 -7.23 -3.35
N GLU A 135 7.41 -6.73 -2.11
CA GLU A 135 8.37 -5.74 -1.58
C GLU A 135 9.48 -6.36 -0.72
N ASP A 136 9.50 -7.70 -0.60
CA ASP A 136 10.50 -8.49 0.14
C ASP A 136 10.78 -8.04 1.59
N LYS A 137 9.81 -7.38 2.24
CA LYS A 137 9.95 -6.89 3.61
C LYS A 137 9.98 -8.02 4.62
N ASP A 138 10.84 -7.88 5.63
CA ASP A 138 10.89 -8.82 6.74
C ASP A 138 9.72 -8.60 7.73
N PHE A 139 9.52 -9.54 8.66
CA PHE A 139 8.43 -9.43 9.62
C PHE A 139 8.59 -8.29 10.64
N THR A 140 9.81 -7.77 10.82
CA THR A 140 10.09 -6.61 11.68
C THR A 140 9.61 -5.34 11.00
N GLU A 141 9.96 -5.15 9.73
CA GLU A 141 9.49 -4.05 8.89
C GLU A 141 7.97 -4.13 8.69
N ILE A 142 7.41 -5.30 8.36
CA ILE A 142 5.97 -5.48 8.21
C ILE A 142 5.22 -5.13 9.50
N ALA A 143 5.72 -5.59 10.66
CA ALA A 143 5.13 -5.26 11.96
C ALA A 143 5.13 -3.76 12.21
N SER A 144 6.25 -3.10 11.89
CA SER A 144 6.37 -1.64 11.93
C SER A 144 5.33 -0.99 11.00
N ILE A 145 5.35 -1.31 9.70
CA ILE A 145 4.47 -0.72 8.68
C ILE A 145 2.98 -0.87 9.03
N LEU A 146 2.56 -2.06 9.46
CA LEU A 146 1.16 -2.38 9.73
C LEU A 146 0.70 -2.05 11.16
N GLU A 147 1.61 -1.53 11.99
CA GLU A 147 1.38 -1.16 13.40
C GLU A 147 0.84 -2.34 14.23
N ILE A 148 1.50 -3.49 14.12
CA ILE A 148 1.19 -4.73 14.87
C ILE A 148 2.46 -5.35 15.44
N SER A 149 2.32 -6.31 16.36
CA SER A 149 3.48 -7.04 16.87
C SER A 149 4.04 -8.04 15.83
N ILE A 150 5.35 -8.32 15.89
CA ILE A 150 6.01 -9.32 15.03
C ILE A 150 5.34 -10.70 15.11
N PRO A 151 4.97 -11.23 16.30
CA PRO A 151 4.23 -12.49 16.38
C PRO A 151 2.87 -12.43 15.68
N ASN A 152 2.18 -11.29 15.74
CA ASN A 152 0.90 -11.08 15.05
C ASN A 152 1.09 -11.05 13.53
N ALA A 153 2.13 -10.39 13.03
CA ALA A 153 2.48 -10.39 11.61
C ALA A 153 2.72 -11.81 11.08
N ARG A 154 3.57 -12.60 11.77
CA ARG A 154 3.84 -14.00 11.42
C ARG A 154 2.58 -14.86 11.44
N LYS A 155 1.80 -14.78 12.53
CA LYS A 155 0.55 -15.56 12.66
C LYS A 155 -0.48 -15.20 11.59
N ARG A 156 -0.58 -13.93 11.21
CA ARG A 156 -1.44 -13.49 10.10
C ARG A 156 -0.94 -14.03 8.76
N PHE A 157 0.36 -13.95 8.50
CA PHE A 157 0.95 -14.48 7.28
C PHE A 157 0.64 -15.96 7.10
N GLU A 158 0.87 -16.79 8.12
CA GLU A 158 0.57 -18.24 8.05
C GLU A 158 -0.91 -18.51 7.76
N ARG A 159 -1.82 -17.76 8.39
CA ARG A 159 -3.26 -17.87 8.12
C ARG A 159 -3.61 -17.48 6.69
N ILE A 160 -2.98 -16.43 6.16
CA ILE A 160 -3.21 -15.98 4.79
C ILE A 160 -2.64 -17.01 3.80
N LYS A 161 -1.44 -17.55 4.05
CA LYS A 161 -0.85 -18.63 3.24
C LYS A 161 -1.77 -19.85 3.17
N ALA A 162 -2.29 -20.32 4.30
CA ALA A 162 -3.25 -21.42 4.33
C ALA A 162 -4.56 -21.11 3.59
N LYS A 163 -4.99 -19.83 3.60
CA LYS A 163 -6.16 -19.37 2.84
C LYS A 163 -5.88 -19.37 1.33
N ILE A 164 -4.72 -18.87 0.90
CA ILE A 164 -4.29 -18.87 -0.51
C ILE A 164 -4.20 -20.31 -1.04
N GLN A 165 -3.60 -21.22 -0.27
CA GLN A 165 -3.51 -22.64 -0.63
C GLN A 165 -4.89 -23.24 -0.95
N LYS A 166 -5.88 -23.00 -0.08
CA LYS A 166 -7.26 -23.46 -0.31
C LYS A 166 -7.93 -22.81 -1.53
N ILE A 167 -7.57 -21.58 -1.85
CA ILE A 167 -8.09 -20.89 -3.05
C ILE A 167 -7.55 -21.55 -4.31
N ILE A 168 -6.26 -21.90 -4.32
CA ILE A 168 -5.59 -22.57 -5.43
C ILE A 168 -6.18 -23.97 -5.63
N GLU A 169 -6.30 -24.77 -4.56
CA GLU A 169 -6.87 -26.13 -4.61
C GLU A 169 -8.29 -26.14 -5.22
N ARG A 170 -9.18 -25.26 -4.73
CA ARG A 170 -10.55 -25.15 -5.26
C ARG A 170 -10.60 -24.76 -6.72
N ARG A 171 -9.62 -24.00 -7.22
CA ARG A 171 -9.58 -23.57 -8.61
C ARG A 171 -9.14 -24.71 -9.52
N SER A 172 -8.15 -25.49 -9.09
CA SER A 172 -7.70 -26.70 -9.81
C SER A 172 -8.81 -27.74 -9.93
N ASP A 173 -9.64 -27.91 -8.90
CA ASP A 173 -10.77 -28.88 -8.91
C ASP A 173 -11.93 -28.43 -9.82
N ASN A 174 -12.12 -27.13 -10.04
CA ASN A 174 -13.18 -26.58 -10.90
C ASN A 174 -12.74 -26.41 -12.37
N GLY A 175 -11.47 -26.70 -12.68
CA GLY A 175 -10.92 -26.65 -14.03
C GLY A 175 -10.82 -28.03 -14.71
N GLN A 176 -11.37 -29.08 -14.08
CA GLN A 176 -11.52 -30.44 -14.63
C GLN A 176 -12.96 -30.72 -15.04
#